data_AF-A0A2N1E7X9-F1
#
_entry.id   AF-A0A2N1E7X9-F1
#
_cell.length_a   1.000
_cell.length_b   1.000
_cell.length_c   1.000
_cell.angle_alpha   90.00
_cell.angle_beta   90.00
_cell.angle_gamma   90.00
#
_symmetry.space_group_name_H-M   'P 1'
#
loop_
_entity.id
_entity.type
_entity.pdbx_description
1 polymer ?
#
loop_
_entity_poly.entity_id
_entity_poly.type
_entity_poly.pdbx_seq_one_letter_code
_entity_poly.pdbx_strand_id
1 'polypeptide(L)'
;MLSELTKLMNTLQKAQDAQDAKPVKPDRPAIVAATTHSTVRTDSTEYLSNKKDKQKPDDVLGGLFFSPHVTYRSLTTPHSSHVAGIKLAMQHFGQSPTDIYAQVTPLDTGFNVTMKDGFKLFITHKELDLAKAGSQLLGNEDMLKDANFLYATLVKRKQLESSDPAEQASYPMAMRNTNKGEHASSVLKLMGLEHHMKEVKSESLGTGQKLGVTVVSNGESMLVVDGHEDFHGTPSRLRLKKQAYVLSDSPVTNRRDDMKDPSIDSRPAQVPPSPPQTNVKPLAAPPGPPSPEAMPDISSKRNGERPVNILTGFSDTPRDFGEFRETAAYVDAIKLMMMKFGQSPTDCFQRVAAAGDGYDVTMKDGYEVHVSRQEIQRAGQALKLSGDDSEMIKDANFMFAAFTKRHQLEHEDPEVMSDFETALSDAVQNGRHIKPILENIGMIGHMRHVHVSELEDQDSVGFLYGFGLVLGNEKAHQYLPYDGHGYVLDHH
;
A
#
# COMPACT_ATOMS: atom_id res chain seq x y z
N MET A 1 -34.03 -26.74 13.34
CA MET A 1 -33.88 -26.46 11.89
C MET A 1 -35.17 -25.97 11.23
N LEU A 2 -36.35 -26.59 11.43
CA LEU A 2 -37.60 -26.07 10.84
C LEU A 2 -38.02 -24.66 11.36
N SER A 3 -37.81 -24.33 12.64
CA SER A 3 -38.25 -23.03 13.20
C SER A 3 -37.49 -21.83 12.63
N GLU A 4 -36.21 -22.01 12.31
CA GLU A 4 -35.36 -20.96 11.76
C GLU A 4 -35.67 -20.72 10.27
N LEU A 5 -36.07 -21.78 9.55
CA LEU A 5 -36.54 -21.66 8.17
C LEU A 5 -37.87 -20.87 8.09
N THR A 6 -38.77 -21.08 9.04
CA THR A 6 -40.06 -20.35 9.11
C THR A 6 -39.87 -18.87 9.44
N LYS A 7 -38.91 -18.54 10.31
CA LYS A 7 -38.55 -17.13 10.59
C LYS A 7 -37.97 -16.44 9.35
N LEU A 8 -37.11 -17.14 8.60
CA LEU A 8 -36.50 -16.59 7.40
C LEU A 8 -37.55 -16.32 6.31
N MET A 9 -38.50 -17.25 6.10
CA MET A 9 -39.58 -17.06 5.12
C MET A 9 -40.54 -15.91 5.50
N ASN A 10 -40.86 -15.75 6.79
CA ASN A 10 -41.70 -14.63 7.24
C ASN A 10 -41.00 -13.26 7.11
N THR A 11 -39.66 -13.24 7.19
CA THR A 11 -38.88 -12.01 7.03
C THR A 11 -38.79 -11.62 5.56
N LEU A 12 -38.66 -12.60 4.67
CA LEU A 12 -38.69 -12.40 3.21
C LEU A 12 -40.06 -11.93 2.73
N GLN A 13 -41.16 -12.49 3.26
CA GLN A 13 -42.52 -12.06 2.89
C GLN A 13 -42.77 -10.60 3.28
N LYS A 14 -42.33 -10.16 4.47
CA LYS A 14 -42.46 -8.76 4.91
C LYS A 14 -41.63 -7.78 4.10
N ALA A 15 -40.47 -8.20 3.58
CA ALA A 15 -39.66 -7.36 2.70
C ALA A 15 -40.32 -7.18 1.32
N GLN A 16 -41.07 -8.17 0.86
CA GLN A 16 -41.78 -8.15 -0.41
C GLN A 16 -43.03 -7.23 -0.35
N ASP A 17 -43.78 -7.31 0.76
CA ASP A 17 -44.94 -6.42 0.99
C ASP A 17 -44.53 -4.93 1.12
N ALA A 18 -43.28 -4.64 1.55
CA ALA A 18 -42.74 -3.29 1.63
C ALA A 18 -42.26 -2.73 0.28
N GLN A 19 -41.95 -3.59 -0.70
CA GLN A 19 -41.58 -3.19 -2.06
C GLN A 19 -42.81 -2.90 -2.94
N ASP A 20 -43.96 -3.51 -2.64
CA ASP A 20 -45.21 -3.31 -3.40
C ASP A 20 -46.00 -2.06 -2.98
N ALA A 21 -45.53 -1.32 -1.96
CA ALA A 21 -46.11 -0.05 -1.56
C ALA A 21 -45.76 1.07 -2.58
N LYS A 22 -46.74 1.44 -3.42
CA LYS A 22 -46.61 2.54 -4.40
C LYS A 22 -46.20 3.86 -3.74
N PRO A 23 -45.25 4.62 -4.32
CA PRO A 23 -44.80 5.89 -3.76
C PRO A 23 -45.85 7.00 -3.94
N VAL A 24 -46.15 7.71 -2.85
CA VAL A 24 -46.93 8.94 -2.84
C VAL A 24 -46.00 10.11 -3.20
N LYS A 25 -46.36 10.88 -4.23
CA LYS A 25 -45.61 12.09 -4.65
C LYS A 25 -45.77 13.21 -3.59
N PRO A 26 -44.69 13.92 -3.22
CA PRO A 26 -44.82 15.17 -2.49
C PRO A 26 -45.05 16.34 -3.48
N ASP A 27 -46.14 17.08 -3.26
CA ASP A 27 -46.46 18.34 -3.93
C ASP A 27 -45.69 19.52 -3.28
N ARG A 28 -44.97 20.27 -4.13
CA ARG A 28 -44.42 21.63 -3.98
C ARG A 28 -43.38 21.95 -2.87
N PRO A 29 -42.45 22.91 -3.15
CA PRO A 29 -41.30 23.20 -2.30
C PRO A 29 -41.63 24.16 -1.16
N ALA A 30 -41.25 23.79 0.06
CA ALA A 30 -41.26 24.70 1.20
C ALA A 30 -40.01 25.59 1.18
N ILE A 31 -40.23 26.90 1.04
CA ILE A 31 -39.25 27.95 1.35
C ILE A 31 -39.11 27.97 2.88
N VAL A 32 -37.91 27.70 3.41
CA VAL A 32 -37.61 27.96 4.82
C VAL A 32 -36.34 28.81 4.91
N ALA A 33 -36.51 29.93 5.59
CA ALA A 33 -35.58 31.02 5.73
C ALA A 33 -34.30 30.64 6.48
N ALA A 34 -33.21 31.27 6.05
CA ALA A 34 -31.92 31.25 6.74
C ALA A 34 -32.08 31.74 8.17
N THR A 35 -31.68 30.90 9.14
CA THR A 35 -31.35 31.37 10.49
C THR A 35 -29.96 30.84 10.82
N THR A 36 -29.02 31.79 10.89
CA THR A 36 -27.64 31.59 11.30
C THR A 36 -27.56 31.16 12.76
N HIS A 37 -27.09 29.95 13.02
CA HIS A 37 -26.28 29.67 14.21
C HIS A 37 -25.17 28.69 13.83
N SER A 38 -23.98 29.26 13.74
CA SER A 38 -22.72 28.54 13.58
C SER A 38 -22.38 27.86 14.91
N THR A 39 -22.43 26.54 14.93
CA THR A 39 -21.72 25.71 15.89
C THR A 39 -20.85 24.75 15.09
N VAL A 40 -19.63 25.18 14.80
CA VAL A 40 -18.60 24.32 14.22
C VAL A 40 -18.26 23.22 15.23
N ARG A 41 -18.55 21.97 14.89
CA ARG A 41 -17.97 20.77 15.53
C ARG A 41 -17.34 19.89 14.45
N THR A 42 -16.01 19.90 14.44
CA THR A 42 -15.02 18.79 14.36
C THR A 42 -15.38 17.40 13.79
N ASP A 43 -16.20 17.25 12.74
CA ASP A 43 -16.32 15.95 12.03
C ASP A 43 -15.42 15.84 10.77
N SER A 44 -14.79 16.93 10.32
CA SER A 44 -13.92 16.90 9.14
C SER A 44 -12.63 16.09 9.34
N THR A 45 -12.18 15.90 10.58
CA THR A 45 -10.92 15.22 10.91
C THR A 45 -10.97 13.70 10.75
N GLU A 46 -12.18 13.11 10.64
CA GLU A 46 -12.34 11.68 10.42
C GLU A 46 -12.05 11.28 8.96
N TYR A 47 -12.54 12.09 8.02
CA TYR A 47 -12.52 11.77 6.58
C TYR A 47 -11.48 12.55 5.77
N LEU A 48 -10.96 13.65 6.32
CA LEU A 48 -9.95 14.49 5.67
C LEU A 48 -8.75 14.66 6.61
N SER A 49 -7.56 14.72 6.04
CA SER A 49 -6.35 15.04 6.81
C SER A 49 -6.34 16.49 7.29
N ASN A 50 -5.36 16.81 8.14
CA ASN A 50 -5.10 18.17 8.58
C ASN A 50 -4.28 19.01 7.58
N LYS A 51 -3.90 18.45 6.42
CA LYS A 51 -3.16 19.19 5.37
C LYS A 51 -4.03 20.32 4.83
N LYS A 52 -3.43 21.51 4.69
CA LYS A 52 -4.11 22.72 4.21
C LYS A 52 -3.22 23.50 3.26
N ASP A 53 -3.82 24.45 2.54
CA ASP A 53 -3.12 25.47 1.78
C ASP A 53 -2.10 24.90 0.77
N LYS A 54 -2.55 23.95 -0.06
CA LYS A 54 -1.74 23.31 -1.13
C LYS A 54 -0.51 22.53 -0.65
N GLN A 55 -0.45 22.17 0.64
CA GLN A 55 0.60 21.29 1.16
C GLN A 55 0.65 19.99 0.36
N LYS A 56 1.86 19.60 -0.05
CA LYS A 56 2.10 18.37 -0.81
C LYS A 56 2.14 17.15 0.13
N PRO A 57 1.93 15.94 -0.43
CA PRO A 57 2.29 14.71 0.28
C PRO A 57 3.77 14.75 0.71
N ASP A 58 4.05 14.34 1.93
CA ASP A 58 5.43 14.25 2.44
C ASP A 58 6.19 13.11 1.76
N ASP A 59 5.47 12.02 1.45
CA ASP A 59 5.96 10.89 0.68
C ASP A 59 4.91 10.47 -0.37
N VAL A 60 4.95 11.09 -1.55
CA VAL A 60 4.01 10.77 -2.63
C VAL A 60 4.18 9.34 -3.15
N LEU A 61 5.38 8.76 -3.02
CA LEU A 61 5.66 7.41 -3.50
C LEU A 61 5.20 6.40 -2.46
N GLY A 62 5.80 6.35 -1.27
CA GLY A 62 5.47 5.34 -0.25
C GLY A 62 4.16 5.61 0.50
N GLY A 63 3.67 6.85 0.55
CA GLY A 63 2.53 7.25 1.39
C GLY A 63 1.16 6.78 0.91
N LEU A 64 1.03 6.22 -0.29
CA LEU A 64 -0.21 5.64 -0.81
C LEU A 64 0.08 4.51 -1.80
N PHE A 65 -0.63 3.39 -1.72
CA PHE A 65 -0.55 2.29 -2.67
C PHE A 65 -1.84 1.45 -2.58
N PHE A 66 -1.90 0.33 -3.30
CA PHE A 66 -3.05 -0.57 -3.29
C PHE A 66 -2.62 -2.01 -3.00
N SER A 67 -3.54 -2.81 -2.47
CA SER A 67 -3.32 -4.25 -2.24
C SER A 67 -3.53 -5.05 -3.53
N PRO A 68 -2.52 -5.75 -4.08
CA PRO A 68 -2.67 -6.55 -5.28
C PRO A 68 -3.39 -7.91 -5.06
N HIS A 69 -3.73 -8.30 -3.83
CA HIS A 69 -4.09 -9.68 -3.50
C HIS A 69 -5.38 -9.81 -2.67
N VAL A 70 -6.54 -9.73 -3.33
CA VAL A 70 -7.81 -10.15 -2.69
C VAL A 70 -8.66 -11.12 -3.51
N THR A 71 -8.32 -11.52 -4.74
CA THR A 71 -9.04 -12.65 -5.37
C THR A 71 -8.16 -13.53 -6.26
N TYR A 72 -8.32 -14.86 -6.10
CA TYR A 72 -7.66 -15.99 -6.80
C TYR A 72 -7.97 -16.05 -8.33
N ARG A 73 -8.32 -14.92 -8.95
CA ARG A 73 -8.54 -14.73 -10.40
C ARG A 73 -8.12 -13.32 -10.88
N SER A 74 -7.10 -12.71 -10.29
CA SER A 74 -6.55 -11.46 -10.85
C SER A 74 -5.09 -11.66 -11.24
N LEU A 75 -4.87 -11.99 -12.51
CA LEU A 75 -3.56 -11.89 -13.17
C LEU A 75 -3.35 -10.46 -13.74
N THR A 76 -4.06 -9.44 -13.23
CA THR A 76 -3.99 -8.03 -13.65
C THR A 76 -4.33 -7.09 -12.50
N THR A 77 -3.81 -5.86 -12.55
CA THR A 77 -3.72 -4.79 -11.52
C THR A 77 -5.05 -4.04 -11.27
N PRO A 78 -5.84 -4.37 -10.22
CA PRO A 78 -6.95 -3.51 -9.82
C PRO A 78 -6.39 -2.38 -8.94
N HIS A 79 -6.61 -1.13 -9.34
CA HIS A 79 -6.26 0.14 -8.64
C HIS A 79 -4.98 0.89 -8.99
N SER A 80 -4.04 0.36 -9.78
CA SER A 80 -2.82 1.12 -10.10
C SER A 80 -3.12 2.46 -10.78
N SER A 81 -4.03 2.48 -11.77
CA SER A 81 -4.49 3.74 -12.39
C SER A 81 -5.19 4.69 -11.40
N HIS A 82 -5.93 4.16 -10.43
CA HIS A 82 -6.62 4.97 -9.42
C HIS A 82 -5.62 5.62 -8.47
N VAL A 83 -4.68 4.84 -7.95
CA VAL A 83 -3.58 5.32 -7.11
C VAL A 83 -2.73 6.34 -7.87
N ALA A 84 -2.33 6.04 -9.10
CA ALA A 84 -1.52 6.92 -9.93
C ALA A 84 -2.24 8.26 -10.18
N GLY A 85 -3.54 8.23 -10.51
CA GLY A 85 -4.35 9.44 -10.71
C GLY A 85 -4.55 10.25 -9.43
N ILE A 86 -4.82 9.60 -8.30
CA ILE A 86 -4.98 10.24 -6.99
C ILE A 86 -3.66 10.91 -6.57
N LYS A 87 -2.54 10.19 -6.64
CA LYS A 87 -1.21 10.75 -6.34
C LYS A 87 -0.86 11.90 -7.25
N LEU A 88 -1.16 11.80 -8.55
CA LEU A 88 -0.91 12.87 -9.50
C LEU A 88 -1.69 14.13 -9.10
N ALA A 89 -2.97 14.00 -8.75
CA ALA A 89 -3.78 15.12 -8.29
C ALA A 89 -3.25 15.72 -6.98
N MET A 90 -2.92 14.89 -6.00
CA MET A 90 -2.36 15.30 -4.71
C MET A 90 -1.02 16.03 -4.86
N GLN A 91 -0.11 15.47 -5.66
CA GLN A 91 1.19 16.08 -5.91
C GLN A 91 1.07 17.37 -6.72
N HIS A 92 0.12 17.44 -7.67
CA HIS A 92 -0.03 18.62 -8.52
C HIS A 92 -0.74 19.79 -7.80
N PHE A 93 -1.89 19.56 -7.17
CA PHE A 93 -2.70 20.63 -6.55
C PHE A 93 -2.43 20.83 -5.06
N GLY A 94 -2.12 19.76 -4.33
CA GLY A 94 -2.09 19.70 -2.87
C GLY A 94 -2.77 18.41 -2.40
N GLN A 95 -2.34 17.84 -1.28
CA GLN A 95 -2.81 16.53 -0.81
C GLN A 95 -4.30 16.54 -0.46
N SER A 96 -4.79 17.62 0.14
CA SER A 96 -6.17 17.69 0.63
C SER A 96 -7.17 17.67 -0.52
N PRO A 97 -8.31 16.96 -0.41
CA PRO A 97 -9.41 17.05 -1.36
C PRO A 97 -9.92 18.49 -1.56
N THR A 98 -9.70 19.37 -0.59
CA THR A 98 -10.02 20.81 -0.69
C THR A 98 -9.12 21.59 -1.65
N ASP A 99 -7.90 21.11 -1.93
CA ASP A 99 -6.99 21.68 -2.94
C ASP A 99 -7.33 21.16 -4.35
N ILE A 100 -7.82 19.91 -4.43
CA ILE A 100 -8.09 19.20 -5.69
C ILE A 100 -9.47 19.57 -6.24
N TYR A 101 -10.53 19.60 -5.44
CA TYR A 101 -11.87 19.98 -5.91
C TYR A 101 -12.07 21.49 -5.97
N ALA A 102 -13.17 21.94 -6.59
CA ALA A 102 -13.53 23.36 -6.58
C ALA A 102 -14.17 23.76 -5.24
N GLN A 103 -14.92 22.86 -4.63
CA GLN A 103 -15.50 23.04 -3.31
C GLN A 103 -15.76 21.70 -2.62
N VAL A 104 -15.45 21.61 -1.32
CA VAL A 104 -15.85 20.52 -0.44
C VAL A 104 -16.51 21.15 0.78
N THR A 105 -17.80 20.89 0.97
CA THR A 105 -18.60 21.48 2.04
C THR A 105 -19.09 20.36 2.97
N PRO A 106 -18.63 20.31 4.23
CA PRO A 106 -19.11 19.33 5.20
C PRO A 106 -20.57 19.61 5.60
N LEU A 107 -21.32 18.55 5.86
CA LEU A 107 -22.69 18.53 6.34
C LEU A 107 -22.83 17.44 7.42
N ASP A 108 -23.90 17.49 8.22
CA ASP A 108 -24.15 16.52 9.30
C ASP A 108 -24.25 15.05 8.83
N THR A 109 -24.49 14.82 7.54
CA THR A 109 -24.71 13.48 6.96
C THR A 109 -23.69 13.10 5.89
N GLY A 110 -22.70 13.94 5.62
CA GLY A 110 -21.73 13.74 4.54
C GLY A 110 -21.15 15.03 3.99
N PHE A 111 -20.82 15.05 2.71
CA PHE A 111 -20.18 16.18 2.05
C PHE A 111 -20.87 16.51 0.72
N ASN A 112 -21.09 17.81 0.49
CA ASN A 112 -21.35 18.33 -0.84
C ASN A 112 -20.00 18.61 -1.52
N VAL A 113 -19.80 18.07 -2.71
CA VAL A 113 -18.58 18.23 -3.50
C VAL A 113 -18.91 18.86 -4.84
N THR A 114 -18.20 19.93 -5.18
CA THR A 114 -18.17 20.49 -6.54
C THR A 114 -16.78 20.25 -7.12
N MET A 115 -16.69 19.47 -8.19
CA MET A 115 -15.44 19.18 -8.88
C MET A 115 -15.00 20.34 -9.80
N LYS A 116 -13.75 20.35 -10.28
CA LYS A 116 -13.22 21.46 -11.09
C LYS A 116 -13.86 21.61 -12.47
N ASP A 117 -14.46 20.55 -13.00
CA ASP A 117 -15.28 20.58 -14.21
C ASP A 117 -16.74 20.99 -13.97
N GLY A 118 -17.09 21.35 -12.73
CA GLY A 118 -18.42 21.80 -12.36
C GLY A 118 -19.40 20.67 -11.99
N PHE A 119 -18.99 19.40 -12.06
CA PHE A 119 -19.82 18.30 -11.59
C PHE A 119 -20.09 18.43 -10.08
N LYS A 120 -21.34 18.20 -9.66
CA LYS A 120 -21.76 18.30 -8.27
C LYS A 120 -22.33 16.97 -7.78
N LEU A 121 -21.90 16.55 -6.60
CA LEU A 121 -22.44 15.37 -5.93
C LEU A 121 -22.52 15.57 -4.43
N PHE A 122 -23.34 14.72 -3.81
CA PHE A 122 -23.35 14.51 -2.37
C PHE A 122 -22.83 13.10 -2.09
N ILE A 123 -21.91 12.98 -1.14
CA ILE A 123 -21.37 11.71 -0.65
C ILE A 123 -21.69 11.59 0.85
N THR A 124 -22.30 10.50 1.25
CA THR A 124 -22.66 10.25 2.67
C THR A 124 -21.48 9.71 3.47
N HIS A 125 -21.50 9.87 4.80
CA HIS A 125 -20.55 9.18 5.70
C HIS A 125 -20.52 7.67 5.47
N LYS A 126 -21.69 7.04 5.30
CA LYS A 126 -21.79 5.60 5.00
C LYS A 126 -21.10 5.20 3.69
N GLU A 127 -21.18 6.03 2.65
CA GLU A 127 -20.50 5.75 1.37
C GLU A 127 -18.98 5.96 1.48
N LEU A 128 -18.54 6.92 2.31
CA LEU A 128 -17.12 7.10 2.65
C LEU A 128 -16.58 5.90 3.44
N ASP A 129 -17.32 5.39 4.42
CA ASP A 129 -16.93 4.19 5.18
C ASP A 129 -16.84 2.95 4.28
N LEU A 130 -17.82 2.79 3.38
CA LEU A 130 -17.82 1.72 2.37
C LEU A 130 -16.62 1.83 1.43
N ALA A 131 -16.28 3.04 0.98
CA ALA A 131 -15.08 3.27 0.19
C ALA A 131 -13.81 2.96 0.97
N LYS A 132 -13.67 3.42 2.21
CA LYS A 132 -12.52 3.10 3.07
C LYS A 132 -12.32 1.59 3.22
N ALA A 133 -13.41 0.83 3.42
CA ALA A 133 -13.35 -0.62 3.53
C ALA A 133 -13.13 -1.34 2.18
N GLY A 134 -13.61 -0.76 1.07
CA GLY A 134 -13.69 -1.42 -0.23
C GLY A 134 -12.67 -0.96 -1.28
N SER A 135 -11.95 0.14 -1.04
CA SER A 135 -10.99 0.73 -1.98
C SER A 135 -9.71 -0.08 -2.10
N GLN A 136 -9.37 -0.89 -1.08
CA GLN A 136 -8.10 -1.63 -0.98
C GLN A 136 -6.86 -0.73 -1.05
N LEU A 137 -7.04 0.58 -0.78
CA LEU A 137 -5.95 1.54 -0.65
C LEU A 137 -5.25 1.35 0.69
N LEU A 138 -3.95 1.52 0.67
CA LEU A 138 -3.05 1.42 1.82
C LEU A 138 -2.08 2.60 1.79
N GLY A 139 -1.49 2.95 2.92
CA GLY A 139 -0.58 4.08 3.01
C GLY A 139 -0.63 4.75 4.37
N ASN A 140 0.03 5.90 4.49
CA ASN A 140 0.10 6.67 5.72
C ASN A 140 -1.27 7.25 6.06
N GLU A 141 -1.65 7.27 7.35
CA GLU A 141 -3.03 7.56 7.79
C GLU A 141 -3.63 8.83 7.16
N ASP A 142 -2.90 9.94 7.19
CA ASP A 142 -3.35 11.22 6.64
C ASP A 142 -3.56 11.18 5.12
N MET A 143 -2.59 10.66 4.37
CA MET A 143 -2.71 10.55 2.91
C MET A 143 -3.81 9.55 2.52
N LEU A 144 -3.97 8.49 3.31
CA LEU A 144 -4.99 7.46 3.10
C LEU A 144 -6.40 7.99 3.36
N LYS A 145 -6.63 8.87 4.34
CA LYS A 145 -7.91 9.57 4.54
C LYS A 145 -8.30 10.36 3.29
N ASP A 146 -7.40 11.24 2.85
CA ASP A 146 -7.62 12.07 1.67
C ASP A 146 -7.82 11.23 0.39
N ALA A 147 -7.05 10.15 0.24
CA ALA A 147 -7.15 9.25 -0.91
C ALA A 147 -8.47 8.47 -0.93
N ASN A 148 -8.92 7.96 0.22
CA ASN A 148 -10.21 7.29 0.33
C ASN A 148 -11.37 8.24 0.02
N PHE A 149 -11.28 9.51 0.45
CA PHE A 149 -12.26 10.52 0.09
C PHE A 149 -12.32 10.73 -1.44
N LEU A 150 -11.18 10.94 -2.10
CA LEU A 150 -11.09 11.12 -3.56
C LEU A 150 -11.57 9.89 -4.35
N TYR A 151 -11.26 8.70 -3.85
CA TYR A 151 -11.74 7.45 -4.43
C TYR A 151 -13.27 7.34 -4.28
N ALA A 152 -13.83 7.69 -3.11
CA ALA A 152 -15.26 7.62 -2.85
C ALA A 152 -16.08 8.55 -3.76
N THR A 153 -15.62 9.79 -3.93
CA THR A 153 -16.26 10.79 -4.80
C THR A 153 -16.13 10.40 -6.28
N LEU A 154 -15.01 9.81 -6.69
CA LEU A 154 -14.84 9.21 -8.02
C LEU A 154 -15.88 8.10 -8.27
N VAL A 155 -16.03 7.15 -7.33
CA VAL A 155 -17.04 6.08 -7.40
C VAL A 155 -18.44 6.68 -7.46
N LYS A 156 -18.72 7.70 -6.65
CA LYS A 156 -20.04 8.35 -6.61
C LYS A 156 -20.37 9.03 -7.92
N ARG A 157 -19.41 9.72 -8.54
CA ARG A 157 -19.63 10.29 -9.87
C ARG A 157 -19.90 9.20 -10.90
N LYS A 158 -19.09 8.13 -10.90
CA LYS A 158 -19.29 6.99 -11.81
C LYS A 158 -20.68 6.38 -11.64
N GLN A 159 -21.14 6.20 -10.40
CA GLN A 159 -22.50 5.75 -10.09
C GLN A 159 -23.54 6.65 -10.78
N LEU A 160 -23.43 7.96 -10.60
CA LEU A 160 -24.42 8.92 -11.11
C LEU A 160 -24.41 9.05 -12.64
N GLU A 161 -23.25 8.91 -13.27
CA GLU A 161 -23.08 8.98 -14.72
C GLU A 161 -23.30 7.63 -15.42
N SER A 162 -23.41 6.52 -14.68
CA SER A 162 -23.54 5.18 -15.26
C SER A 162 -24.83 5.01 -16.04
N SER A 163 -24.72 4.38 -17.21
CA SER A 163 -25.85 3.92 -18.01
C SER A 163 -26.35 2.53 -17.62
N ASP A 164 -25.63 1.81 -16.74
CA ASP A 164 -26.08 0.55 -16.15
C ASP A 164 -27.03 0.84 -14.97
N PRO A 165 -28.32 0.46 -15.05
CA PRO A 165 -29.29 0.71 -13.98
C PRO A 165 -28.89 0.08 -12.63
N ALA A 166 -28.19 -1.05 -12.63
CA ALA A 166 -27.77 -1.72 -11.41
C ALA A 166 -26.63 -0.95 -10.72
N GLU A 167 -25.72 -0.37 -11.51
CA GLU A 167 -24.64 0.48 -11.01
C GLU A 167 -25.19 1.82 -10.52
N GLN A 168 -26.08 2.45 -11.29
CA GLN A 168 -26.71 3.72 -10.91
C GLN A 168 -27.50 3.62 -9.60
N ALA A 169 -28.20 2.50 -9.37
CA ALA A 169 -29.00 2.28 -8.18
C ALA A 169 -28.18 1.95 -6.91
N SER A 170 -26.88 1.60 -7.02
CA SER A 170 -26.14 1.03 -5.90
C SER A 170 -24.67 1.46 -5.87
N TYR A 171 -24.32 2.27 -4.87
CA TYR A 171 -22.94 2.69 -4.63
C TYR A 171 -21.98 1.50 -4.44
N PRO A 172 -22.29 0.46 -3.63
CA PRO A 172 -21.45 -0.74 -3.57
C PRO A 172 -21.24 -1.44 -4.92
N MET A 173 -22.25 -1.41 -5.80
CA MET A 173 -22.10 -1.99 -7.15
C MET A 173 -21.16 -1.14 -8.02
N ALA A 174 -21.30 0.18 -7.98
CA ALA A 174 -20.38 1.11 -8.64
C ALA A 174 -18.94 0.96 -8.13
N MET A 175 -18.76 0.83 -6.82
CA MET A 175 -17.45 0.57 -6.20
C MET A 175 -16.87 -0.76 -6.69
N ARG A 176 -17.66 -1.83 -6.67
CA ARG A 176 -17.24 -3.15 -7.18
C ARG A 176 -16.80 -3.09 -8.64
N ASN A 177 -17.52 -2.35 -9.49
CA ASN A 177 -17.16 -2.20 -10.89
C ASN A 177 -15.94 -1.31 -11.08
N THR A 178 -15.77 -0.27 -10.28
CA THR A 178 -14.57 0.60 -10.24
C THR A 178 -13.33 -0.20 -9.83
N ASN A 179 -13.48 -1.14 -8.88
CA ASN A 179 -12.42 -2.05 -8.47
C ASN A 179 -11.94 -3.02 -9.56
N LYS A 180 -12.61 -3.10 -10.71
CA LYS A 180 -12.11 -3.87 -11.86
C LYS A 180 -10.98 -3.15 -12.62
N GLY A 181 -10.72 -1.88 -12.29
CA GLY A 181 -9.73 -1.05 -12.95
C GLY A 181 -10.36 -0.06 -13.93
N GLU A 182 -9.68 1.07 -14.10
CA GLU A 182 -10.06 2.15 -14.99
C GLU A 182 -8.83 2.61 -15.77
N HIS A 183 -9.05 3.15 -16.96
CA HIS A 183 -7.99 3.81 -17.72
C HIS A 183 -7.60 5.13 -17.03
N ALA A 184 -6.31 5.54 -17.08
CA ALA A 184 -5.83 6.76 -16.42
C ALA A 184 -6.68 8.00 -16.74
N SER A 185 -7.04 8.20 -18.02
CA SER A 185 -7.89 9.33 -18.42
C SER A 185 -9.29 9.25 -17.82
N SER A 186 -9.88 8.06 -17.70
CA SER A 186 -11.18 7.86 -17.04
C SER A 186 -11.09 8.24 -15.56
N VAL A 187 -10.03 7.83 -14.86
CA VAL A 187 -9.78 8.20 -13.46
C VAL A 187 -9.74 9.73 -13.31
N LEU A 188 -8.90 10.41 -14.10
CA LEU A 188 -8.76 11.87 -14.03
C LEU A 188 -10.08 12.59 -14.38
N LYS A 189 -10.85 12.10 -15.35
CA LYS A 189 -12.17 12.64 -15.70
C LYS A 189 -13.18 12.45 -14.58
N LEU A 190 -13.24 11.28 -13.96
CA LEU A 190 -14.14 11.01 -12.83
C LEU A 190 -13.73 11.80 -11.57
N MET A 191 -12.47 12.23 -11.45
CA MET A 191 -12.03 13.21 -10.45
C MET A 191 -12.38 14.66 -10.84
N GLY A 192 -13.02 14.88 -11.99
CA GLY A 192 -13.38 16.19 -12.53
C GLY A 192 -12.19 17.04 -12.97
N LEU A 193 -11.13 16.39 -13.42
CA LEU A 193 -9.91 17.02 -13.92
C LEU A 193 -9.83 17.04 -15.45
N GLU A 194 -10.94 16.80 -16.16
CA GLU A 194 -10.97 16.74 -17.63
C GLU A 194 -10.38 17.99 -18.28
N HIS A 195 -10.72 19.16 -17.77
CA HIS A 195 -10.20 20.43 -18.30
C HIS A 195 -8.78 20.74 -17.84
N HIS A 196 -8.24 20.01 -16.88
CA HIS A 196 -6.89 20.21 -16.34
C HIS A 196 -5.89 19.16 -16.84
N MET A 197 -6.33 18.13 -17.55
CA MET A 197 -5.45 17.10 -18.07
C MET A 197 -4.99 17.38 -19.51
N LYS A 198 -3.74 17.05 -19.80
CA LYS A 198 -3.15 17.07 -21.13
C LYS A 198 -2.53 15.70 -21.42
N GLU A 199 -2.86 15.14 -22.58
CA GLU A 199 -2.20 13.95 -23.09
C GLU A 199 -0.80 14.31 -23.65
N VAL A 200 0.20 13.53 -23.27
CA VAL A 200 1.59 13.66 -23.71
C VAL A 200 2.20 12.28 -24.00
N LYS A 201 3.43 12.26 -24.50
CA LYS A 201 4.25 11.05 -24.56
C LYS A 201 5.13 10.93 -23.32
N SER A 202 5.32 9.72 -22.83
CA SER A 202 6.13 9.41 -21.64
C SER A 202 7.52 10.07 -21.65
N GLU A 203 8.15 10.21 -22.81
CA GLU A 203 9.47 10.83 -23.01
C GLU A 203 9.53 12.25 -22.43
N SER A 204 8.43 13.00 -22.54
CA SER A 204 8.34 14.37 -22.01
C SER A 204 8.42 14.41 -20.48
N LEU A 205 8.08 13.31 -19.80
CA LEU A 205 8.19 13.19 -18.34
C LEU A 205 9.64 12.97 -17.90
N GLY A 206 10.51 12.45 -18.76
CA GLY A 206 11.94 12.23 -18.45
C GLY A 206 12.82 13.46 -18.64
N THR A 207 12.42 14.41 -19.48
CA THR A 207 13.25 15.56 -19.87
C THR A 207 12.69 16.92 -19.47
N GLY A 208 11.37 17.04 -19.27
CA GLY A 208 10.70 18.31 -19.04
C GLY A 208 9.63 18.28 -17.95
N GLN A 209 8.46 17.69 -18.24
CA GLN A 209 7.26 17.84 -17.41
C GLN A 209 7.38 17.18 -16.03
N LYS A 210 8.22 16.15 -15.89
CA LYS A 210 8.65 15.46 -14.64
C LYS A 210 7.57 14.92 -13.70
N LEU A 211 6.31 15.32 -13.83
CA LEU A 211 5.18 14.84 -13.06
C LEU A 211 4.05 14.47 -14.04
N GLY A 212 3.56 13.25 -13.95
CA GLY A 212 2.48 12.76 -14.81
C GLY A 212 2.08 11.33 -14.46
N VAL A 213 1.28 10.72 -15.32
CA VAL A 213 0.92 9.29 -15.23
C VAL A 213 1.21 8.64 -16.58
N THR A 214 2.01 7.57 -16.61
CA THR A 214 2.19 6.74 -17.80
C THR A 214 1.15 5.65 -17.87
N VAL A 215 0.60 5.40 -19.06
CA VAL A 215 -0.34 4.31 -19.32
C VAL A 215 0.45 3.07 -19.74
N VAL A 216 0.30 2.01 -18.96
CA VAL A 216 0.91 0.70 -19.23
C VAL A 216 -0.05 -0.16 -20.03
N SER A 217 -1.31 -0.24 -19.56
CA SER A 217 -2.41 -0.97 -20.18
C SER A 217 -3.76 -0.30 -19.82
N ASN A 218 -4.88 -0.87 -20.25
CA ASN A 218 -6.21 -0.28 -20.00
C ASN A 218 -6.58 -0.12 -18.52
N GLY A 219 -6.03 -0.95 -17.63
CA GLY A 219 -6.28 -0.89 -16.19
C GLY A 219 -5.04 -0.51 -15.39
N GLU A 220 -3.90 -0.31 -16.07
CA GLU A 220 -2.61 -0.16 -15.42
C GLU A 220 -1.91 1.12 -15.84
N SER A 221 -1.59 1.93 -14.84
CA SER A 221 -0.84 3.17 -15.02
C SER A 221 0.09 3.40 -13.84
N MET A 222 1.20 4.09 -14.08
CA MET A 222 2.16 4.47 -13.02
C MET A 222 2.19 5.98 -12.90
N LEU A 223 2.22 6.49 -11.67
CA LEU A 223 2.62 7.88 -11.45
C LEU A 223 4.07 8.03 -11.92
N VAL A 224 4.44 9.20 -12.42
CA VAL A 224 5.83 9.57 -12.68
C VAL A 224 6.16 10.79 -11.85
N VAL A 225 7.27 10.73 -11.11
CA VAL A 225 7.82 11.85 -10.34
C VAL A 225 9.30 11.98 -10.68
N ASP A 226 9.73 13.18 -11.06
CA ASP A 226 11.09 13.49 -11.48
C ASP A 226 11.66 12.51 -12.52
N GLY A 227 10.81 12.09 -13.47
CA GLY A 227 11.19 11.18 -14.54
C GLY A 227 11.34 9.72 -14.13
N HIS A 228 10.86 9.34 -12.94
CA HIS A 228 10.83 7.96 -12.44
C HIS A 228 9.38 7.51 -12.28
N GLU A 229 9.07 6.30 -12.74
CA GLU A 229 7.76 5.69 -12.50
C GLU A 229 7.64 5.27 -11.03
N ASP A 230 6.47 5.44 -10.45
CA ASP A 230 6.10 4.97 -9.13
C ASP A 230 5.60 3.54 -9.21
N PHE A 231 6.49 2.61 -8.91
CA PHE A 231 6.15 1.20 -8.77
C PHE A 231 5.83 0.91 -7.30
N HIS A 232 4.59 1.16 -6.91
CA HIS A 232 4.08 0.86 -5.56
C HIS A 232 4.91 1.47 -4.42
N GLY A 233 5.26 2.74 -4.57
CA GLY A 233 6.07 3.48 -3.61
C GLY A 233 7.57 3.32 -3.78
N THR A 234 7.98 2.96 -4.99
CA THR A 234 9.38 2.76 -5.34
C THR A 234 9.68 3.38 -6.70
N PRO A 235 10.66 4.31 -6.80
CA PRO A 235 11.09 4.83 -8.07
C PRO A 235 11.59 3.71 -9.01
N SER A 236 11.11 3.71 -10.24
CA SER A 236 11.52 2.79 -11.30
C SER A 236 11.82 3.55 -12.59
N ARG A 237 12.44 2.84 -13.54
CA ARG A 237 12.79 3.44 -14.84
C ARG A 237 11.52 3.80 -15.61
N LEU A 238 11.47 5.04 -16.08
CA LEU A 238 10.42 5.50 -16.97
C LEU A 238 10.37 4.69 -18.27
N ARG A 239 9.20 4.12 -18.57
CA ARG A 239 8.96 3.43 -19.83
C ARG A 239 8.66 4.46 -20.92
N LEU A 240 9.42 4.40 -22.00
CA LEU A 240 9.30 5.32 -23.13
C LEU A 240 8.26 4.84 -24.15
N LYS A 241 7.84 5.72 -25.05
CA LYS A 241 6.84 5.50 -26.11
C LYS A 241 5.46 5.12 -25.60
N LYS A 242 5.15 5.39 -24.34
CA LYS A 242 3.84 5.20 -23.73
C LYS A 242 3.00 6.46 -23.86
N GLN A 243 1.67 6.27 -23.89
CA GLN A 243 0.74 7.38 -23.66
C GLN A 243 0.89 7.83 -22.21
N ALA A 244 0.79 9.13 -21.96
CA ALA A 244 0.86 9.68 -20.62
C ALA A 244 -0.07 10.88 -20.46
N TYR A 245 -0.39 11.22 -19.21
CA TYR A 245 -1.23 12.36 -18.85
C TYR A 245 -0.51 13.23 -17.83
N VAL A 246 -0.61 14.54 -18.00
CA VAL A 246 -0.06 15.55 -17.09
C VAL A 246 -1.19 16.52 -16.70
N LEU A 247 -1.05 17.18 -15.55
CA LEU A 247 -2.01 18.19 -15.10
C LEU A 247 -1.47 19.61 -15.30
N SER A 248 -2.38 20.56 -15.46
CA SER A 248 -2.10 22.00 -15.50
C SER A 248 -2.93 22.78 -14.47
N ASP A 249 -2.37 23.85 -13.93
CA ASP A 249 -3.06 24.73 -12.97
C ASP A 249 -4.30 25.40 -13.56
N SER A 250 -4.24 25.76 -14.84
CA SER A 250 -5.34 26.39 -15.58
C SER A 250 -6.02 25.40 -16.52
N PRO A 251 -7.33 25.58 -16.79
CA PRO A 251 -8.03 24.79 -17.79
C PRO A 251 -7.35 24.86 -19.16
N VAL A 252 -7.04 23.71 -19.75
CA VAL A 252 -6.50 23.61 -21.10
C VAL A 252 -7.61 23.94 -22.09
N THR A 253 -7.57 25.15 -22.66
CA THR A 253 -8.45 25.49 -23.78
C THR A 253 -7.95 24.76 -25.02
N ASN A 254 -8.72 23.82 -25.56
CA ASN A 254 -8.39 23.15 -26.81
C ASN A 254 -8.47 24.13 -28.00
N ARG A 255 -7.43 24.96 -28.19
CA ARG A 255 -7.05 25.44 -29.51
C ARG A 255 -5.86 24.61 -29.96
N ARG A 256 -6.08 23.81 -31.01
CA ARG A 256 -4.99 23.27 -31.82
C ARG A 256 -4.32 24.48 -32.45
N ASP A 257 -3.25 24.97 -31.85
CA ASP A 257 -2.16 25.72 -32.47
C ASP A 257 -1.16 26.01 -31.34
N ASP A 258 0.13 25.96 -31.67
CA ASP A 258 1.30 26.22 -30.81
C ASP A 258 2.05 24.97 -30.31
N MET A 259 2.45 24.14 -31.28
CA MET A 259 3.72 23.41 -31.19
C MET A 259 4.85 24.41 -31.42
N LYS A 260 5.32 25.06 -30.35
CA LYS A 260 6.58 25.81 -30.35
C LYS A 260 7.44 25.37 -29.17
N ASP A 261 8.45 24.58 -29.52
CA ASP A 261 9.60 24.21 -28.71
C ASP A 261 10.46 25.45 -28.39
N PRO A 262 10.91 25.63 -27.15
CA PRO A 262 12.19 26.27 -26.91
C PRO A 262 13.17 25.34 -26.20
N SER A 263 14.27 25.12 -26.92
CA SER A 263 15.55 24.55 -26.52
C SER A 263 16.16 25.10 -25.22
N ILE A 264 16.70 24.17 -24.42
CA ILE A 264 18.00 24.13 -23.72
C ILE A 264 18.62 25.49 -23.29
N ASP A 265 18.85 25.69 -21.98
CA ASP A 265 20.22 25.78 -21.43
C ASP A 265 20.35 25.73 -19.88
N SER A 266 21.42 25.03 -19.45
CA SER A 266 22.29 25.22 -18.28
C SER A 266 21.86 24.93 -16.83
N ARG A 267 22.49 23.89 -16.24
CA ARG A 267 22.72 23.71 -14.79
C ARG A 267 23.90 24.59 -14.31
N PRO A 268 24.08 24.75 -12.99
CA PRO A 268 25.14 23.94 -12.36
C PRO A 268 24.73 23.27 -11.03
N ALA A 269 25.60 22.35 -10.61
CA ALA A 269 25.44 21.33 -9.59
C ALA A 269 25.17 21.86 -8.16
N GLN A 270 24.37 21.11 -7.40
CA GLN A 270 24.39 21.11 -5.94
C GLN A 270 24.53 19.68 -5.41
N VAL A 271 25.39 19.60 -4.40
CA VAL A 271 25.85 18.44 -3.64
C VAL A 271 24.68 17.81 -2.86
N PRO A 272 24.57 16.47 -2.76
CA PRO A 272 23.51 15.85 -1.95
C PRO A 272 23.73 16.12 -0.45
N PRO A 273 22.67 16.45 0.32
CA PRO A 273 22.76 16.47 1.78
C PRO A 273 22.83 15.03 2.32
N SER A 274 23.63 14.84 3.38
CA SER A 274 23.72 13.59 4.14
C SER A 274 22.39 13.24 4.82
N PRO A 275 22.08 11.95 5.04
CA PRO A 275 20.85 11.52 5.69
C PRO A 275 20.74 12.03 7.15
N PRO A 276 19.52 12.31 7.64
CA PRO A 276 19.30 12.76 9.01
C PRO A 276 19.68 11.67 10.01
N GLN A 277 20.56 12.01 10.96
CA GLN A 277 20.84 11.19 12.13
C GLN A 277 19.64 11.24 13.07
N THR A 278 18.97 10.11 13.26
CA THR A 278 17.98 9.93 14.33
C THR A 278 18.72 9.86 15.67
N ASN A 279 18.24 10.66 16.61
CA ASN A 279 18.83 10.87 17.92
C ASN A 279 18.44 9.69 18.83
N VAL A 280 19.22 8.60 18.80
CA VAL A 280 19.03 7.46 19.70
C VAL A 280 19.67 7.78 21.05
N LYS A 281 18.90 7.69 22.14
CA LYS A 281 19.39 7.85 23.50
C LYS A 281 20.16 6.57 23.90
N PRO A 282 21.47 6.61 24.21
CA PRO A 282 22.21 5.40 24.56
C PRO A 282 21.78 4.89 25.93
N LEU A 283 21.42 3.62 26.02
CA LEU A 283 21.43 2.90 27.29
C LEU A 283 22.87 2.44 27.59
N ALA A 284 23.28 2.52 28.85
CA ALA A 284 24.67 2.36 29.28
C ALA A 284 25.24 0.94 29.01
N ALA A 285 26.48 0.86 28.52
CA ALA A 285 27.34 -0.33 28.65
C ALA A 285 27.87 -0.44 30.10
N PRO A 286 28.21 -1.61 30.71
CA PRO A 286 29.00 -2.77 30.16
C PRO A 286 28.56 -4.17 30.77
N PRO A 287 29.32 -5.32 30.75
CA PRO A 287 30.63 -5.65 30.14
C PRO A 287 30.69 -6.96 29.30
N GLY A 288 31.70 -7.02 28.41
CA GLY A 288 32.40 -8.25 28.00
C GLY A 288 31.76 -9.10 26.88
N PRO A 289 32.56 -9.75 26.02
CA PRO A 289 32.03 -10.67 25.01
C PRO A 289 31.35 -11.84 25.72
N PRO A 290 30.09 -12.16 25.42
CA PRO A 290 29.47 -13.35 25.98
C PRO A 290 30.28 -14.57 25.52
N SER A 291 30.65 -15.40 26.50
CA SER A 291 30.97 -16.82 26.27
C SER A 291 29.85 -17.41 25.41
N PRO A 292 30.09 -18.42 24.55
CA PRO A 292 29.05 -19.00 23.69
C PRO A 292 28.02 -19.72 24.55
N GLU A 293 27.12 -18.96 25.16
CA GLU A 293 25.90 -19.47 25.75
C GLU A 293 25.12 -20.14 24.62
N ALA A 294 24.68 -21.37 24.86
CA ALA A 294 23.84 -22.07 23.92
C ALA A 294 22.58 -21.22 23.70
N MET A 295 22.33 -20.83 22.45
CA MET A 295 21.11 -20.16 22.03
C MET A 295 20.20 -21.24 21.43
N PRO A 296 19.35 -21.93 22.22
CA PRO A 296 18.60 -23.11 21.77
C PRO A 296 17.51 -22.79 20.74
N ASP A 297 17.11 -21.53 20.65
CA ASP A 297 15.99 -21.06 19.81
C ASP A 297 16.45 -20.62 18.41
N ILE A 298 17.75 -20.70 18.11
CA ILE A 298 18.34 -20.46 16.80
C ILE A 298 19.27 -21.61 16.42
N SER A 299 19.58 -21.74 15.13
CA SER A 299 20.48 -22.78 14.63
C SER A 299 21.92 -22.62 15.14
N SER A 300 22.73 -23.65 14.92
CA SER A 300 24.18 -23.61 15.22
C SER A 300 25.04 -22.97 14.12
N LYS A 301 24.46 -22.64 12.95
CA LYS A 301 25.16 -22.02 11.82
C LYS A 301 25.68 -20.63 12.20
N ARG A 302 26.88 -20.26 11.76
CA ARG A 302 27.49 -18.96 12.09
C ARG A 302 28.36 -18.48 10.93
N ASN A 303 28.73 -17.20 11.00
CA ASN A 303 29.75 -16.60 10.11
C ASN A 303 29.32 -16.62 8.64
N GLY A 304 28.05 -16.34 8.38
CA GLY A 304 27.49 -16.24 7.02
C GLY A 304 27.28 -17.59 6.34
N GLU A 305 27.20 -18.69 7.10
CA GLU A 305 26.93 -20.01 6.54
C GLU A 305 25.55 -20.01 5.85
N ARG A 306 25.54 -20.26 4.54
CA ARG A 306 24.33 -20.20 3.72
C ARG A 306 23.37 -21.36 4.05
N PRO A 307 22.06 -21.17 3.81
CA PRO A 307 21.11 -22.27 3.79
C PRO A 307 21.48 -23.30 2.74
N VAL A 308 21.43 -24.59 3.09
CA VAL A 308 21.73 -25.69 2.16
C VAL A 308 20.52 -26.00 1.27
N ASN A 309 19.31 -25.74 1.77
CA ASN A 309 18.05 -26.03 1.09
C ASN A 309 17.03 -24.89 1.24
N ILE A 310 17.28 -23.75 0.59
CA ILE A 310 16.42 -22.57 0.71
C ILE A 310 14.99 -22.79 0.21
N LEU A 311 14.80 -23.67 -0.77
CA LEU A 311 13.50 -23.88 -1.40
C LEU A 311 12.58 -24.72 -0.52
N THR A 312 13.04 -25.86 0.00
CA THR A 312 12.19 -26.78 0.78
C THR A 312 12.54 -26.86 2.26
N GLY A 313 13.62 -26.20 2.71
CA GLY A 313 14.02 -26.16 4.11
C GLY A 313 12.94 -25.60 5.02
N PHE A 314 12.20 -24.59 4.54
CA PHE A 314 10.88 -24.25 5.05
C PHE A 314 9.97 -23.60 4.00
N SER A 315 8.66 -23.66 4.21
CA SER A 315 7.62 -22.98 3.43
C SER A 315 6.43 -22.65 4.33
N ASP A 316 5.58 -21.73 3.89
CA ASP A 316 4.26 -21.56 4.49
C ASP A 316 3.39 -22.81 4.24
N THR A 317 2.51 -23.11 5.18
CA THR A 317 1.52 -24.18 4.99
C THR A 317 0.29 -23.66 4.26
N PRO A 318 -0.38 -24.52 3.44
CA PRO A 318 -1.67 -24.18 2.88
C PRO A 318 -2.66 -23.74 3.96
N ARG A 319 -3.50 -22.79 3.62
CA ARG A 319 -4.53 -22.27 4.53
C ARG A 319 -5.67 -23.26 4.67
N ASP A 320 -6.19 -23.36 5.90
CA ASP A 320 -7.45 -24.06 6.11
C ASP A 320 -8.61 -23.27 5.48
N PHE A 321 -9.70 -23.96 5.17
CA PHE A 321 -10.88 -23.31 4.59
C PHE A 321 -11.44 -22.26 5.56
N GLY A 322 -11.50 -21.00 5.10
CA GLY A 322 -11.98 -19.86 5.90
C GLY A 322 -10.91 -19.19 6.77
N GLU A 323 -9.66 -19.68 6.74
CA GLU A 323 -8.56 -19.07 7.47
C GLU A 323 -7.98 -17.86 6.72
N PHE A 324 -7.98 -16.70 7.38
CA PHE A 324 -7.31 -15.49 6.92
C PHE A 324 -5.90 -15.41 7.50
N ARG A 325 -4.94 -16.04 6.82
CA ARG A 325 -3.51 -15.99 7.12
C ARG A 325 -2.72 -15.60 5.87
N GLU A 326 -1.74 -14.72 5.99
CA GLU A 326 -0.86 -14.26 4.91
C GLU A 326 0.58 -14.29 5.40
N THR A 327 1.27 -15.38 5.09
CA THR A 327 2.63 -15.64 5.59
C THR A 327 3.69 -15.71 4.51
N ALA A 328 3.29 -15.80 3.24
CA ALA A 328 4.19 -15.99 2.10
C ALA A 328 5.24 -14.86 1.98
N ALA A 329 4.83 -13.60 2.12
CA ALA A 329 5.75 -12.48 2.01
C ALA A 329 6.80 -12.45 3.14
N TYR A 330 6.43 -12.90 4.35
CA TYR A 330 7.39 -13.07 5.45
C TYR A 330 8.38 -14.20 5.17
N VAL A 331 7.88 -15.33 4.67
CA VAL A 331 8.72 -16.46 4.25
C VAL A 331 9.73 -16.00 3.21
N ASP A 332 9.29 -15.29 2.18
CA ASP A 332 10.18 -14.80 1.13
C ASP A 332 11.19 -13.76 1.65
N ALA A 333 10.78 -12.82 2.51
CA ALA A 333 11.67 -11.84 3.12
C ALA A 333 12.76 -12.51 3.96
N ILE A 334 12.38 -13.47 4.81
CA ILE A 334 13.31 -14.22 5.66
C ILE A 334 14.27 -15.01 4.79
N LYS A 335 13.78 -15.71 3.76
CA LYS A 335 14.64 -16.44 2.82
C LYS A 335 15.60 -15.51 2.08
N LEU A 336 15.13 -14.33 1.64
CA LEU A 336 15.96 -13.32 0.99
C LEU A 336 17.08 -12.85 1.93
N MET A 337 16.78 -12.58 3.19
CA MET A 337 17.79 -12.25 4.21
C MET A 337 18.78 -13.40 4.42
N MET A 338 18.29 -14.63 4.56
CA MET A 338 19.13 -15.81 4.79
C MET A 338 20.09 -16.08 3.64
N MET A 339 19.62 -15.90 2.40
CA MET A 339 20.46 -16.03 1.20
C MET A 339 21.49 -14.92 1.09
N LYS A 340 21.15 -13.71 1.53
CA LYS A 340 22.06 -12.56 1.47
C LYS A 340 23.13 -12.60 2.56
N PHE A 341 22.74 -12.83 3.81
CA PHE A 341 23.62 -12.62 4.96
C PHE A 341 24.13 -13.91 5.59
N GLY A 342 23.39 -15.02 5.45
CA GLY A 342 23.64 -16.29 6.15
C GLY A 342 22.37 -16.77 6.83
N GLN A 343 22.26 -18.08 7.11
CA GLN A 343 21.00 -18.65 7.61
C GLN A 343 20.64 -18.16 9.03
N SER A 344 21.63 -17.99 9.90
CA SER A 344 21.36 -17.74 11.31
C SER A 344 20.86 -16.31 11.55
N PRO A 345 19.96 -16.08 12.53
CA PRO A 345 19.59 -14.75 13.00
C PRO A 345 20.81 -13.90 13.40
N THR A 346 21.90 -14.55 13.85
CA THR A 346 23.18 -13.87 14.16
C THR A 346 23.89 -13.29 12.94
N ASP A 347 23.61 -13.80 11.74
CA ASP A 347 24.12 -13.27 10.47
C ASP A 347 23.15 -12.23 9.87
N CYS A 348 21.84 -12.49 10.01
CA CYS A 348 20.75 -11.68 9.49
C CYS A 348 20.52 -10.36 10.25
N PHE A 349 20.72 -10.32 11.56
CA PHE A 349 20.63 -9.09 12.37
C PHE A 349 22.01 -8.47 12.61
N GLN A 350 22.06 -7.27 13.20
CA GLN A 350 23.33 -6.66 13.59
C GLN A 350 23.88 -7.30 14.87
N ARG A 351 23.00 -7.61 15.82
CA ARG A 351 23.35 -8.27 17.08
C ARG A 351 22.19 -9.15 17.55
N VAL A 352 22.52 -10.32 18.08
CA VAL A 352 21.61 -11.17 18.86
C VAL A 352 22.37 -11.62 20.10
N ALA A 353 21.84 -11.35 21.28
CA ALA A 353 22.44 -11.76 22.55
C ALA A 353 21.38 -12.34 23.48
N ALA A 354 21.71 -13.42 24.18
CA ALA A 354 20.85 -13.96 25.23
C ALA A 354 20.66 -12.93 26.35
N ALA A 355 19.42 -12.74 26.79
CA ALA A 355 19.07 -11.79 27.84
C ALA A 355 17.79 -12.28 28.56
N GLY A 356 17.84 -12.41 29.89
CA GLY A 356 16.65 -12.74 30.69
C GLY A 356 15.90 -13.99 30.21
N ASP A 357 14.64 -13.80 29.83
CA ASP A 357 13.72 -14.84 29.32
C ASP A 357 13.77 -15.03 27.79
N GLY A 358 14.72 -14.37 27.11
CA GLY A 358 14.87 -14.44 25.66
C GLY A 358 16.16 -13.79 25.15
N TYR A 359 16.01 -12.85 24.22
CA TYR A 359 17.11 -12.27 23.47
C TYR A 359 16.93 -10.78 23.23
N ASP A 360 18.01 -10.04 23.39
CA ASP A 360 18.13 -8.68 22.87
C ASP A 360 18.65 -8.74 21.43
N VAL A 361 17.90 -8.14 20.51
CA VAL A 361 18.19 -8.10 19.08
C VAL A 361 18.39 -6.64 18.66
N THR A 362 19.53 -6.35 18.04
CA THR A 362 19.74 -5.10 17.30
C THR A 362 19.59 -5.41 15.81
N MET A 363 18.59 -4.81 15.18
CA MET A 363 18.33 -4.90 13.74
C MET A 363 19.40 -4.15 12.93
N LYS A 364 19.50 -4.38 11.61
CA LYS A 364 20.56 -3.75 10.79
C LYS A 364 20.37 -2.24 10.58
N ASP A 365 19.17 -1.71 10.82
CA ASP A 365 18.90 -0.27 10.87
C ASP A 365 19.10 0.34 12.26
N GLY A 366 19.60 -0.45 13.22
CA GLY A 366 19.89 -0.02 14.58
C GLY A 366 18.70 -0.08 15.54
N TYR A 367 17.50 -0.47 15.08
CA TYR A 367 16.35 -0.64 15.97
C TYR A 367 16.58 -1.83 16.92
N GLU A 368 16.24 -1.66 18.20
CA GLU A 368 16.45 -2.70 19.22
C GLU A 368 15.13 -3.25 19.74
N VAL A 369 15.03 -4.57 19.83
CA VAL A 369 13.89 -5.28 20.43
C VAL A 369 14.38 -6.33 21.42
N HIS A 370 13.57 -6.55 22.46
CA HIS A 370 13.69 -7.74 23.30
C HIS A 370 12.60 -8.74 22.90
N VAL A 371 12.99 -9.96 22.57
CA VAL A 371 12.07 -11.06 22.23
C VAL A 371 12.24 -12.22 23.19
N SER A 372 11.17 -12.55 23.90
CA SER A 372 11.11 -13.69 24.82
C SER A 372 11.03 -15.03 24.08
N ARG A 373 11.42 -16.12 24.75
CA ARG A 373 11.22 -17.48 24.21
C ARG A 373 9.76 -17.81 23.96
N GLN A 374 8.86 -17.26 24.77
CA GLN A 374 7.42 -17.42 24.59
C GLN A 374 6.95 -16.75 23.29
N GLU A 375 7.40 -15.52 23.02
CA GLU A 375 7.08 -14.80 21.77
C GLU A 375 7.61 -15.54 20.54
N ILE A 376 8.82 -16.11 20.60
CA ILE A 376 9.38 -16.95 19.53
C ILE A 376 8.50 -18.20 19.28
N GLN A 377 8.05 -18.85 20.36
CA GLN A 377 7.15 -20.00 20.24
C GLN A 377 5.80 -19.60 19.62
N ARG A 378 5.24 -18.44 20.01
CA ARG A 378 3.99 -17.92 19.45
C ARG A 378 4.12 -17.57 17.98
N ALA A 379 5.20 -16.89 17.60
CA ALA A 379 5.54 -16.59 16.22
C ALA A 379 5.56 -17.86 15.35
N GLY A 380 6.19 -18.93 15.83
CA GLY A 380 6.18 -20.22 15.13
C GLY A 380 4.79 -20.87 15.01
N GLN A 381 3.96 -20.77 16.05
CA GLN A 381 2.57 -21.24 16.02
C GLN A 381 1.69 -20.47 15.03
N ALA A 382 1.95 -19.17 14.85
CA ALA A 382 1.20 -18.32 13.92
C ALA A 382 1.65 -18.50 12.47
N LEU A 383 2.96 -18.59 12.21
CA LEU A 383 3.48 -18.84 10.87
C LEU A 383 3.09 -20.20 10.32
N LYS A 384 3.01 -21.22 11.20
CA LYS A 384 2.75 -22.62 10.83
C LYS A 384 3.65 -23.09 9.68
N LEU A 385 4.95 -22.86 9.80
CA LEU A 385 5.92 -23.30 8.77
C LEU A 385 5.99 -24.82 8.70
N SER A 386 6.19 -25.35 7.48
CA SER A 386 6.53 -26.74 7.21
C SER A 386 7.88 -26.81 6.50
N GLY A 387 8.59 -27.93 6.57
CA GLY A 387 9.89 -28.09 5.92
C GLY A 387 10.70 -29.23 6.50
N ASP A 388 11.80 -29.59 5.83
CA ASP A 388 12.71 -30.65 6.25
C ASP A 388 13.92 -30.13 7.07
N ASP A 389 14.15 -28.82 7.10
CA ASP A 389 15.22 -28.19 7.88
C ASP A 389 14.66 -27.56 9.17
N SER A 390 14.63 -28.36 10.24
CA SER A 390 14.13 -27.91 11.55
C SER A 390 14.93 -26.75 12.14
N GLU A 391 16.21 -26.63 11.81
CA GLU A 391 17.07 -25.55 12.31
C GLU A 391 16.77 -24.24 11.57
N MET A 392 16.52 -24.30 10.27
CA MET A 392 16.07 -23.16 9.48
C MET A 392 14.66 -22.68 9.87
N ILE A 393 13.77 -23.61 10.26
CA ILE A 393 12.45 -23.26 10.81
C ILE A 393 12.60 -22.51 12.15
N LYS A 394 13.53 -22.92 13.03
CA LYS A 394 13.82 -22.18 14.27
C LYS A 394 14.30 -20.77 13.96
N ASP A 395 15.26 -20.64 13.05
CA ASP A 395 15.80 -19.36 12.60
C ASP A 395 14.69 -18.44 12.06
N ALA A 396 13.79 -18.98 11.21
CA ALA A 396 12.68 -18.23 10.64
C ALA A 396 11.66 -17.77 11.71
N ASN A 397 11.30 -18.65 12.65
CA ASN A 397 10.40 -18.29 13.76
C ASN A 397 10.98 -17.18 14.63
N PHE A 398 12.29 -17.24 14.90
CA PHE A 398 13.00 -16.19 15.63
C PHE A 398 12.95 -14.85 14.87
N MET A 399 13.30 -14.86 13.59
CA MET A 399 13.31 -13.64 12.75
C MET A 399 11.92 -13.01 12.66
N PHE A 400 10.87 -13.83 12.53
CA PHE A 400 9.50 -13.33 12.54
C PHE A 400 9.08 -12.77 13.89
N ALA A 401 9.47 -13.40 15.01
CA ALA A 401 9.21 -12.84 16.33
C ALA A 401 9.83 -11.46 16.52
N ALA A 402 11.07 -11.26 16.05
CA ALA A 402 11.74 -9.97 16.09
C ALA A 402 11.00 -8.91 15.25
N PHE A 403 10.56 -9.28 14.04
CA PHE A 403 9.68 -8.44 13.22
C PHE A 403 8.40 -8.08 13.98
N THR A 404 7.67 -9.07 14.51
CA THR A 404 6.38 -8.85 15.19
C THR A 404 6.56 -7.97 16.42
N LYS A 405 7.68 -8.11 17.13
CA LYS A 405 7.97 -7.28 18.30
C LYS A 405 8.17 -5.82 17.93
N ARG A 406 8.87 -5.53 16.84
CA ARG A 406 8.96 -4.15 16.32
C ARG A 406 7.61 -3.66 15.79
N HIS A 407 6.91 -4.49 15.03
CA HIS A 407 5.55 -4.22 14.54
C HIS A 407 4.62 -3.82 15.69
N GLN A 408 4.66 -4.53 16.82
CA GLN A 408 3.92 -4.18 18.04
C GLN A 408 4.30 -2.78 18.57
N LEU A 409 5.61 -2.52 18.71
CA LEU A 409 6.11 -1.33 19.41
C LEU A 409 6.00 -0.04 18.57
N GLU A 410 6.08 -0.14 17.26
CA GLU A 410 5.98 1.00 16.32
C GLU A 410 4.59 1.14 15.70
N HIS A 411 3.62 0.28 16.05
CA HIS A 411 2.27 0.39 15.51
C HIS A 411 1.58 1.68 15.95
N GLU A 412 0.77 2.27 15.08
CA GLU A 412 -0.02 3.47 15.41
C GLU A 412 -1.33 3.13 16.12
N ASP A 413 -1.89 1.94 15.87
CA ASP A 413 -3.10 1.44 16.53
C ASP A 413 -2.81 0.99 17.98
N PRO A 414 -3.41 1.64 19.01
CA PRO A 414 -3.21 1.28 20.41
C PRO A 414 -3.61 -0.16 20.76
N GLU A 415 -4.54 -0.77 20.01
CA GLU A 415 -4.94 -2.16 20.21
C GLU A 415 -3.81 -3.11 19.76
N VAL A 416 -3.18 -2.83 18.62
CA VAL A 416 -2.03 -3.62 18.15
C VAL A 416 -0.81 -3.45 19.07
N MET A 417 -0.62 -2.26 19.65
CA MET A 417 0.46 -2.02 20.61
C MET A 417 0.27 -2.76 21.95
N SER A 418 -0.96 -3.14 22.31
CA SER A 418 -1.29 -3.54 23.68
C SER A 418 -0.54 -4.80 24.13
N ASP A 419 -0.39 -5.76 23.23
CA ASP A 419 0.25 -7.03 23.51
C ASP A 419 0.72 -7.75 22.24
N PHE A 420 1.62 -8.71 22.44
CA PHE A 420 2.25 -9.43 21.34
C PHE A 420 1.27 -10.33 20.57
N GLU A 421 0.22 -10.87 21.20
CA GLU A 421 -0.74 -11.76 20.51
C GLU A 421 -1.59 -10.96 19.53
N THR A 422 -2.02 -9.77 19.94
CA THR A 422 -2.77 -8.85 19.08
C THR A 422 -1.90 -8.39 17.89
N ALA A 423 -0.64 -8.01 18.14
CA ALA A 423 0.32 -7.69 17.08
C ALA A 423 0.62 -8.87 16.15
N LEU A 424 0.71 -10.08 16.69
CA LEU A 424 0.93 -11.29 15.90
C LEU A 424 -0.26 -11.59 15.00
N SER A 425 -1.48 -11.47 15.53
CA SER A 425 -2.72 -11.64 14.78
C SER A 425 -2.83 -10.61 13.66
N ASP A 426 -2.56 -9.35 13.95
CA ASP A 426 -2.54 -8.28 12.96
C ASP A 426 -1.50 -8.57 11.85
N ALA A 427 -0.26 -8.88 12.25
CA ALA A 427 0.84 -9.15 11.33
C ALA A 427 0.52 -10.28 10.33
N VAL A 428 -0.10 -11.39 10.78
CA VAL A 428 -0.42 -12.51 9.88
C VAL A 428 -1.73 -12.31 9.10
N GLN A 429 -2.59 -11.36 9.46
CA GLN A 429 -3.82 -11.08 8.71
C GLN A 429 -3.62 -9.97 7.66
N ASN A 430 -2.76 -8.99 7.99
CA ASN A 430 -2.57 -7.76 7.24
C ASN A 430 -1.18 -7.65 6.57
N GLY A 431 -0.21 -8.47 6.96
CA GLY A 431 1.15 -8.48 6.42
C GLY A 431 1.26 -9.09 5.03
N ARG A 432 1.06 -8.28 3.98
CA ARG A 432 1.04 -8.77 2.59
C ARG A 432 2.17 -8.24 1.71
N HIS A 433 2.95 -7.27 2.18
CA HIS A 433 3.83 -6.49 1.30
C HIS A 433 5.29 -6.58 1.69
N ILE A 434 6.12 -7.01 0.73
CA ILE A 434 7.54 -7.23 0.95
C ILE A 434 8.27 -5.99 1.46
N LYS A 435 7.94 -4.78 0.96
CA LYS A 435 8.65 -3.55 1.31
C LYS A 435 8.46 -3.20 2.81
N PRO A 436 7.23 -3.02 3.33
CA PRO A 436 7.03 -2.85 4.77
C PRO A 436 7.63 -3.98 5.61
N ILE A 437 7.59 -5.22 5.13
CA ILE A 437 8.21 -6.36 5.83
C ILE A 437 9.72 -6.19 5.93
N LEU A 438 10.39 -5.84 4.83
CA LEU A 438 11.83 -5.59 4.79
C LEU A 438 12.21 -4.38 5.66
N GLU A 439 11.42 -3.30 5.62
CA GLU A 439 11.65 -2.12 6.47
C GLU A 439 11.55 -2.49 7.96
N ASN A 440 10.46 -3.12 8.38
CA ASN A 440 10.20 -3.47 9.78
C ASN A 440 11.03 -4.65 10.29
N ILE A 441 11.66 -5.45 9.44
CA ILE A 441 12.67 -6.44 9.87
C ILE A 441 14.09 -5.84 9.86
N GLY A 442 14.21 -4.54 9.59
CA GLY A 442 15.43 -3.75 9.72
C GLY A 442 16.31 -3.68 8.48
N MET A 443 15.77 -3.97 7.30
CA MET A 443 16.51 -4.00 6.02
C MET A 443 16.42 -2.71 5.22
N ILE A 444 15.86 -1.62 5.76
CA ILE A 444 15.68 -0.35 5.01
C ILE A 444 16.97 0.16 4.35
N GLY A 445 18.11 0.07 5.04
CA GLY A 445 19.42 0.48 4.51
C GLY A 445 20.09 -0.54 3.58
N HIS A 446 19.52 -1.74 3.47
CA HIS A 446 20.05 -2.83 2.66
C HIS A 446 19.18 -3.18 1.47
N MET A 447 17.90 -2.77 1.46
CA MET A 447 16.99 -3.10 0.38
C MET A 447 17.18 -2.18 -0.82
N ARG A 448 17.25 -2.77 -2.01
CA ARG A 448 17.32 -2.04 -3.27
C ARG A 448 16.27 -2.56 -4.23
N HIS A 449 15.55 -1.64 -4.83
CA HIS A 449 14.58 -1.96 -5.87
C HIS A 449 15.27 -2.30 -7.19
N VAL A 450 14.78 -3.33 -7.86
CA VAL A 450 15.36 -3.83 -9.10
C VAL A 450 14.30 -4.10 -10.16
N HIS A 451 14.70 -4.00 -11.42
CA HIS A 451 13.95 -4.59 -12.53
C HIS A 451 14.29 -6.08 -12.65
N VAL A 452 13.37 -6.89 -13.17
CA VAL A 452 13.52 -8.34 -13.35
C VAL A 452 14.79 -8.71 -14.13
N SER A 453 15.23 -7.85 -15.03
CA SER A 453 16.49 -8.05 -15.78
C SER A 453 17.74 -8.12 -14.90
N GLU A 454 17.72 -7.53 -13.71
CA GLU A 454 18.83 -7.63 -12.75
C GLU A 454 18.80 -8.94 -11.96
N LEU A 455 17.68 -9.66 -12.01
CA LEU A 455 17.51 -11.00 -11.41
C LEU A 455 17.74 -12.13 -12.43
N GLU A 456 18.18 -11.79 -13.64
CA GLU A 456 18.58 -12.75 -14.66
C GLU A 456 19.96 -13.35 -14.35
N ASP A 457 20.82 -12.66 -13.61
CA ASP A 457 22.15 -13.20 -13.31
C ASP A 457 22.07 -14.45 -12.41
N GLN A 458 22.86 -15.48 -12.71
CA GLN A 458 22.81 -16.79 -12.03
C GLN A 458 23.12 -16.73 -10.52
N ASP A 459 23.76 -15.67 -10.04
CA ASP A 459 24.09 -15.50 -8.62
C ASP A 459 23.18 -14.48 -7.91
N SER A 460 22.18 -13.95 -8.61
CA SER A 460 21.25 -12.98 -8.05
C SER A 460 20.22 -13.67 -7.14
N VAL A 461 19.83 -12.99 -6.07
CA VAL A 461 18.70 -13.40 -5.23
C VAL A 461 17.87 -12.17 -4.95
N GLY A 462 16.58 -12.25 -5.18
CA GLY A 462 15.66 -11.16 -4.97
C GLY A 462 14.25 -11.66 -4.69
N PHE A 463 13.38 -10.74 -4.33
CA PHE A 463 11.94 -10.93 -4.35
C PHE A 463 11.38 -10.23 -5.57
N LEU A 464 10.45 -10.85 -6.29
CA LEU A 464 9.77 -10.24 -7.42
C LEU A 464 8.25 -10.19 -7.18
N TYR A 465 7.63 -9.04 -7.38
CA TYR A 465 6.20 -8.87 -7.16
C TYR A 465 5.38 -9.81 -8.06
N GLY A 466 4.47 -10.57 -7.44
CA GLY A 466 3.65 -11.58 -8.14
C GLY A 466 4.36 -12.90 -8.42
N PHE A 467 5.64 -13.04 -8.04
CA PHE A 467 6.44 -14.26 -8.24
C PHE A 467 7.07 -14.80 -6.94
N GLY A 468 7.32 -13.94 -5.94
CA GLY A 468 7.92 -14.33 -4.67
C GLY A 468 9.45 -14.31 -4.70
N LEU A 469 10.09 -15.16 -3.90
CA LEU A 469 11.55 -15.33 -3.93
C LEU A 469 12.03 -15.87 -5.28
N VAL A 470 12.95 -15.14 -5.91
CA VAL A 470 13.66 -15.50 -7.13
C VAL A 470 15.10 -15.84 -6.79
N LEU A 471 15.52 -17.03 -7.20
CA LEU A 471 16.90 -17.48 -7.18
C LEU A 471 17.41 -17.45 -8.62
N GLY A 472 18.42 -16.64 -8.89
CA GLY A 472 19.16 -16.67 -10.14
C GLY A 472 19.58 -18.10 -10.45
N ASN A 473 19.10 -18.66 -11.55
CA ASN A 473 19.59 -19.90 -12.13
C ASN A 473 19.17 -19.95 -13.60
N GLU A 474 19.84 -20.78 -14.41
CA GLU A 474 19.58 -20.89 -15.86
C GLU A 474 18.11 -21.20 -16.22
N LYS A 475 17.36 -21.84 -15.32
CA LYS A 475 15.94 -22.17 -15.54
C LYS A 475 15.00 -21.03 -15.13
N ALA A 476 15.40 -20.16 -14.21
CA ALA A 476 14.60 -19.03 -13.76
C ALA A 476 14.27 -18.09 -14.93
N HIS A 477 15.23 -17.85 -15.84
CA HIS A 477 15.03 -17.04 -17.05
C HIS A 477 13.82 -17.43 -17.89
N GLN A 478 13.42 -18.71 -17.90
CA GLN A 478 12.28 -19.18 -18.71
C GLN A 478 10.92 -18.87 -18.07
N TYR A 479 10.91 -18.53 -16.78
CA TYR A 479 9.68 -18.30 -15.99
C TYR A 479 9.59 -16.88 -15.43
N LEU A 480 10.64 -16.05 -15.59
CA LEU A 480 10.58 -14.64 -15.24
C LEU A 480 9.64 -13.89 -16.19
N PRO A 481 8.86 -12.93 -15.68
CA PRO A 481 8.01 -12.11 -16.53
C PRO A 481 8.87 -11.23 -17.44
N TYR A 482 8.33 -10.88 -18.60
CA TYR A 482 8.99 -9.96 -19.54
C TYR A 482 9.20 -8.55 -18.95
N ASP A 483 8.29 -8.13 -18.06
CA ASP A 483 8.35 -6.87 -17.32
C ASP A 483 7.99 -7.19 -15.87
N GLY A 484 8.81 -6.77 -14.92
CA GLY A 484 8.67 -7.14 -13.51
C GLY A 484 9.64 -6.38 -12.63
N HIS A 485 9.26 -6.16 -11.38
CA HIS A 485 10.08 -5.44 -10.42
C HIS A 485 10.03 -6.10 -9.05
N GLY A 486 11.02 -5.77 -8.22
CA GLY A 486 11.31 -6.50 -7.02
C GLY A 486 12.30 -5.82 -6.10
N TYR A 487 12.75 -6.55 -5.09
CA TYR A 487 13.77 -6.12 -4.15
C TYR A 487 14.91 -7.13 -4.08
N VAL A 488 16.13 -6.62 -4.08
CA VAL A 488 17.32 -7.37 -3.62
C VAL A 488 17.80 -6.77 -2.31
N LEU A 489 18.64 -7.52 -1.61
CA LEU A 489 19.38 -7.01 -0.46
C LEU A 489 20.85 -6.83 -0.84
N ASP A 490 21.44 -5.71 -0.46
CA ASP A 490 22.84 -5.36 -0.62
C ASP A 490 23.59 -5.47 0.71
N HIS A 491 24.91 -5.67 0.66
CA HIS A 491 25.69 -5.80 1.90
C HIS A 491 25.87 -4.45 2.60
N HIS A 492 25.96 -3.35 1.83
CA HIS A 492 26.16 -1.96 2.30
C HIS A 492 25.70 -0.95 1.26
#